data_AF-D3BLR9-F1
#
_entry.id   AF-D3BLR9-F1
#
_cell.length_a   1.000
_cell.length_b   1.000
_cell.length_c   1.000
_cell.angle_alpha   90.00
_cell.angle_beta   90.00
_cell.angle_gamma   90.00
#
_symmetry.space_group_name_H-M   'P 1'
#
loop_
_entity.id
_entity.type
_entity.pdbx_description
1 polymer ?
#
loop_
_entity_poly.entity_id
_entity_poly.type
_entity_poly.pdbx_seq_one_letter_code
_entity_poly.pdbx_strand_id
1 'polypeptide(L)'
;MVAVTVVLSSSICLKQRHWCVIVENKEHFKQTTDSTSNSVYTFGSHGVKHNFCKTCGISVFADCNIEGMGEFFAVCINVIDDLTPEQLDVLQVNYTNGKDNDWFAPPAITKYL
;
A
#
# COMPACT_ATOMS: atom_id res chain seq x y z
N MET A 1 -13.91 10.33 4.12
CA MET A 1 -12.72 9.46 4.01
C MET A 1 -12.83 8.79 2.65
N VAL A 2 -12.12 9.30 1.64
CA VAL A 2 -12.08 8.64 0.33
C VAL A 2 -11.01 7.55 0.48
N ALA A 3 -11.44 6.31 0.70
CA ALA A 3 -10.55 5.16 0.63
C ALA A 3 -10.19 4.97 -0.86
N VAL A 4 -9.16 5.68 -1.32
CA VAL A 4 -8.63 5.48 -2.68
C VAL A 4 -7.89 4.16 -2.64
N THR A 5 -8.40 3.19 -3.39
CA THR A 5 -7.72 1.92 -3.51
C THR A 5 -6.73 2.00 -4.66
N VAL A 6 -5.47 1.66 -4.40
CA VAL A 6 -4.36 1.85 -5.31
C VAL A 6 -3.63 0.54 -5.59
N VAL A 7 -3.38 0.27 -6.87
CA VAL A 7 -2.40 -0.73 -7.29
C VAL A 7 -1.11 -0.02 -7.73
N LEU A 8 0.03 -0.45 -7.19
CA LEU A 8 1.33 0.22 -7.31
C LEU A 8 2.27 -0.55 -8.25
N SER A 9 2.89 0.14 -9.22
CA SER A 9 3.72 -0.49 -10.26
C SER A 9 5.23 -0.54 -10.01
N SER A 10 5.73 -0.09 -8.86
CA SER A 10 7.18 -0.14 -8.59
C SER A 10 7.71 -1.58 -8.47
N SER A 11 9.02 -1.78 -8.57
CA SER A 11 9.63 -3.11 -8.67
C SER A 11 9.28 -4.07 -7.51
N ILE A 12 9.14 -3.57 -6.28
CA ILE A 12 8.69 -4.36 -5.13
C ILE A 12 7.17 -4.56 -5.15
N CYS A 13 6.41 -3.51 -5.47
CA CYS A 13 4.95 -3.54 -5.44
C CYS A 13 4.39 -4.52 -6.49
N LEU A 14 5.03 -4.61 -7.66
CA LEU A 14 4.70 -5.62 -8.67
C LEU A 14 4.94 -7.04 -8.17
N LYS A 15 6.07 -7.28 -7.49
CA LYS A 15 6.41 -8.61 -6.96
C LYS A 15 5.45 -9.04 -5.85
N GLN A 16 4.98 -8.09 -5.05
CA GLN A 16 4.07 -8.32 -3.94
C GLN A 16 2.59 -8.21 -4.35
N ARG A 17 2.29 -7.79 -5.59
CA ARG A 17 0.94 -7.48 -6.09
C ARG A 17 0.18 -6.55 -5.14
N HIS A 18 0.82 -5.44 -4.79
CA HIS A 18 0.26 -4.52 -3.81
C HIS A 18 -1.01 -3.86 -4.31
N TRP A 19 -2.09 -4.15 -3.59
CA TRP A 19 -3.38 -3.49 -3.68
C TRP A 19 -3.70 -2.91 -2.30
N CYS A 20 -3.67 -1.58 -2.19
CA CYS A 20 -3.68 -0.89 -0.91
C CYS A 20 -4.75 0.19 -0.83
N VAL A 21 -5.25 0.46 0.38
CA VAL A 21 -6.02 1.66 0.71
C VAL A 21 -5.08 2.74 1.23
N ILE A 22 -5.23 3.96 0.72
CA ILE A 22 -4.49 5.12 1.21
C ILE A 22 -5.20 5.73 2.42
N VAL A 23 -4.44 5.90 3.51
CA VAL A 23 -4.86 6.61 4.73
C VAL A 23 -4.01 7.87 4.83
N GLU A 24 -4.55 8.99 4.34
CA GLU A 24 -3.86 10.29 4.29
C GLU A 24 -3.64 10.87 5.69
N ASN A 25 -4.67 10.84 6.55
CA ASN A 25 -4.52 11.24 7.95
C ASN A 25 -3.96 10.06 8.76
N LYS A 26 -2.69 10.13 9.14
CA LYS A 26 -2.01 9.11 9.95
C LYS A 26 -2.69 8.83 11.29
N GLU A 27 -3.45 9.77 11.85
CA GLU A 27 -4.22 9.56 13.09
C GLU A 27 -5.38 8.55 12.93
N HIS A 28 -5.86 8.34 11.70
CA HIS A 28 -6.90 7.34 11.42
C HIS A 28 -6.36 5.91 11.32
N PHE A 29 -5.05 5.73 11.41
CA PHE A 29 -4.42 4.41 11.44
C PHE A 29 -3.78 4.16 12.80
N LYS A 30 -4.09 3.00 13.39
CA LYS A 30 -3.45 2.55 14.63
C LYS A 30 -3.14 1.08 14.53
N GLN A 31 -1.85 0.74 14.62
CA GLN A 31 -1.44 -0.63 14.83
C GLN A 31 -1.86 -1.08 16.24
N THR A 32 -2.55 -2.21 16.33
CA THR A 32 -3.04 -2.78 17.59
C THR A 32 -2.10 -3.83 18.18
N THR A 33 -1.23 -4.40 17.36
CA THR A 33 -0.19 -5.34 17.77
C THR A 33 1.06 -4.61 18.27
N ASP A 34 1.92 -5.32 19.00
CA ASP A 34 3.22 -4.79 19.39
C ASP A 34 4.03 -4.35 18.15
N SER A 35 4.72 -3.21 18.23
CA SER A 35 5.53 -2.68 17.13
C SER A 35 6.63 -3.65 16.69
N THR A 36 7.08 -4.53 17.58
CA THR A 36 8.05 -5.59 17.29
C THR A 36 7.47 -6.74 16.47
N SER A 37 6.15 -6.83 16.30
CA SER A 37 5.49 -7.88 15.49
C SER A 37 5.82 -7.76 14.00
N ASN A 38 6.18 -6.55 13.54
CA ASN A 38 6.53 -6.27 12.16
C ASN A 38 8.04 -6.14 11.96
N SER A 39 8.51 -6.64 10.82
CA SER A 39 9.80 -6.25 10.25
C SER A 39 9.58 -5.09 9.29
N VAL A 40 10.60 -4.24 9.19
CA VAL A 40 10.58 -3.08 8.31
C VAL A 40 11.65 -3.26 7.24
N TYR A 41 11.25 -3.13 5.99
CA TYR A 41 12.15 -3.07 4.84
C TYR A 41 12.05 -1.71 4.17
N THR A 42 13.20 -1.17 3.76
CA THR A 42 13.30 0.10 3.03
C THR A 42 14.41 0.01 2.00
N PHE A 43 14.26 0.73 0.89
CA PHE A 43 15.23 0.77 -0.21
C PHE A 43 15.06 2.07 -1.01
N GLY A 44 15.93 2.29 -1.99
CA GLY A 44 15.85 3.47 -2.85
C GLY A 44 16.06 4.75 -2.06
N SER A 45 15.13 5.70 -2.19
CA SER A 45 15.15 6.98 -1.46
C SER A 45 14.87 6.85 0.04
N HIS A 46 14.52 5.65 0.52
CA HIS A 46 14.09 5.39 1.89
C HIS A 46 12.83 6.14 2.33
N GLY A 47 12.09 6.75 1.40
CA GLY A 47 10.81 7.42 1.66
C GLY A 47 9.66 6.46 1.98
N VAL A 48 9.87 5.14 1.85
CA VAL A 48 8.86 4.13 2.17
C VAL A 48 9.45 3.11 3.14
N LYS A 49 8.72 2.85 4.22
CA LYS A 49 8.98 1.77 5.17
C LYS A 49 7.91 0.70 4.98
N HIS A 50 8.28 -0.38 4.33
CA HIS A 50 7.40 -1.54 4.09
C HIS A 50 7.34 -2.39 5.37
N ASN A 51 6.19 -2.39 6.04
CA ASN A 51 5.96 -3.19 7.24
C ASN A 51 5.33 -4.53 6.85
N PHE A 52 5.96 -5.62 7.27
CA PHE A 52 5.47 -6.98 7.03
C PHE A 52 5.59 -7.83 8.30
N CYS A 53 4.71 -8.80 8.45
CA CYS A 53 4.70 -9.70 9.60
C CYS A 53 6.00 -10.52 9.66
N LYS A 54 6.71 -10.50 10.80
CA LYS A 54 7.95 -11.26 10.98
C LYS A 54 7.76 -12.78 10.89
N THR A 55 6.57 -13.25 11.19
CA THR A 55 6.27 -14.67 11.30
C THR A 55 5.82 -15.27 9.98
N CYS A 56 4.87 -14.62 9.29
CA CYS A 56 4.30 -15.15 8.03
C CYS A 56 4.76 -14.42 6.77
N GLY A 57 5.47 -13.29 6.89
CA GLY A 57 6.00 -12.55 5.74
C GLY A 57 4.98 -11.69 4.99
N ILE A 58 3.71 -11.68 5.40
CA ILE A 58 2.66 -10.90 4.74
C ILE A 58 2.90 -9.40 4.91
N SER A 59 2.87 -8.65 3.80
CA SER A 59 2.85 -7.17 3.79
C SER A 59 1.58 -6.68 4.48
N VAL A 60 1.73 -5.81 5.48
CA VAL A 60 0.61 -5.28 6.27
C VAL A 60 0.28 -3.86 5.84
N PHE A 61 1.27 -2.97 5.93
CA PHE A 61 1.14 -1.58 5.51
C PHE A 61 2.49 -0.97 5.16
N ALA A 62 2.49 0.18 4.50
CA ALA A 62 3.67 1.00 4.31
C ALA A 62 3.49 2.36 4.99
N ASP A 63 4.51 2.81 5.74
CA ASP A 63 4.66 4.19 6.21
C ASP A 63 5.37 4.98 5.12
N CYS A 64 4.63 5.85 4.44
CA CYS A 64 5.09 6.60 3.29
C CYS A 64 5.39 8.05 3.69
N ASN A 65 6.54 8.52 3.24
CA ASN A 65 6.95 9.91 3.16
C ASN A 65 7.67 10.08 1.83
N ILE A 66 6.90 10.38 0.79
CA ILE A 66 7.39 10.44 -0.60
C ILE A 66 7.36 11.89 -1.05
N GLU A 67 8.50 12.37 -1.58
CA GLU A 67 8.60 13.72 -2.13
C GLU A 67 7.53 13.94 -3.23
N GLY A 68 6.75 15.00 -3.11
CA GLY A 68 5.64 15.31 -4.02
C GLY A 68 4.30 14.62 -3.71
N MET A 69 4.28 13.57 -2.88
CA MET A 69 3.02 12.94 -2.41
C MET A 69 2.72 13.20 -0.94
N GLY A 70 3.74 13.56 -0.14
CA GLY A 70 3.60 13.82 1.28
C GLY A 70 3.60 12.54 2.12
N GLU A 71 3.01 12.66 3.31
CA GLU A 71 2.97 11.60 4.32
C GLU A 71 1.62 10.89 4.38
N PHE A 72 1.62 9.57 4.34
CA PHE A 72 0.41 8.74 4.42
C PHE A 72 0.75 7.30 4.81
N PHE A 73 -0.25 6.49 5.15
CA PHE A 73 -0.11 5.04 5.19
C PHE A 73 -0.77 4.41 3.96
N ALA A 74 -0.14 3.38 3.40
CA ALA A 74 -0.77 2.49 2.44
C ALA A 74 -1.02 1.13 3.10
N VAL A 75 -2.28 0.82 3.40
CA VAL A 75 -2.68 -0.43 4.09
C VAL A 75 -3.06 -1.47 3.05
N CYS A 76 -2.47 -2.66 3.09
CA CYS A 76 -2.73 -3.68 2.09
C CYS A 76 -4.14 -4.26 2.30
N ILE A 77 -4.92 -4.43 1.23
CA ILE A 77 -6.31 -4.92 1.32
C ILE A 77 -6.37 -6.36 1.83
N ASN A 78 -5.39 -7.18 1.50
CA ASN A 78 -5.36 -8.60 1.86
C ASN A 78 -5.20 -8.85 3.37
N VAL A 79 -4.96 -7.82 4.19
CA VAL A 79 -4.91 -7.91 5.65
C VAL A 79 -6.10 -7.25 6.34
N ILE A 80 -7.09 -6.78 5.58
CA ILE A 80 -8.34 -6.24 6.13
C ILE A 80 -9.26 -7.43 6.39
N ASP A 81 -9.44 -7.73 7.68
CA ASP A 81 -10.39 -8.76 8.11
C ASP A 81 -11.83 -8.36 7.75
N ASP A 82 -12.69 -9.35 7.55
CA ASP A 82 -14.14 -9.22 7.29
C ASP A 82 -14.53 -8.47 6.01
N LEU A 83 -13.60 -8.23 5.08
CA LEU A 83 -13.92 -7.63 3.79
C LEU A 83 -14.62 -8.65 2.87
N THR A 84 -15.91 -8.47 2.62
CA THR A 84 -16.69 -9.43 1.82
C THR A 84 -16.38 -9.34 0.32
N PRO A 85 -16.64 -10.40 -0.47
CA PRO A 85 -16.51 -10.34 -1.92
C PRO A 85 -17.29 -9.20 -2.57
N GLU A 86 -18.50 -8.92 -2.07
CA GLU A 86 -19.36 -7.83 -2.59
C GLU A 86 -18.77 -6.45 -2.26
N GLN A 87 -18.16 -6.29 -1.09
CA GLN A 87 -17.47 -5.06 -0.73
C GLN A 87 -16.20 -4.86 -1.57
N LEU A 88 -15.45 -5.94 -1.83
CA LEU A 88 -14.28 -5.93 -2.72
C LEU A 88 -14.65 -5.55 -4.16
N ASP A 89 -15.74 -6.10 -4.69
CA ASP A 89 -16.19 -5.89 -6.07
C ASP A 89 -16.52 -4.43 -6.37
N VAL A 90 -17.08 -3.71 -5.39
CA VAL A 90 -17.46 -2.29 -5.55
C VAL A 90 -16.31 -1.32 -5.29
N LEU A 91 -15.12 -1.79 -4.86
CA LEU A 91 -13.98 -0.91 -4.63
C LEU A 91 -13.49 -0.30 -5.95
N GLN A 92 -13.41 1.02 -5.98
CA GLN A 92 -12.79 1.72 -7.09
C GLN A 92 -11.27 1.55 -7.01
N VAL A 93 -10.71 0.88 -8.02
CA VAL A 93 -9.26 0.69 -8.18
C VAL A 93 -8.68 1.80 -9.04
N ASN A 94 -7.77 2.56 -8.45
CA ASN A 94 -6.89 3.50 -9.14
C ASN A 94 -5.52 2.85 -9.32
N TYR A 95 -4.86 3.12 -10.44
CA TYR A 95 -3.52 2.60 -10.69
C TYR A 95 -2.52 3.74 -10.61
N THR A 96 -1.37 3.49 -9.98
CA THR A 96 -0.30 4.48 -9.85
C THR A 96 0.98 3.95 -10.48
N ASN A 97 1.64 4.80 -11.27
CA ASN A 97 2.85 4.42 -11.98
C ASN A 97 4.14 4.77 -11.22
N GLY A 98 4.35 4.09 -10.08
CA GLY A 98 5.57 4.23 -9.30
C GLY A 98 6.85 3.74 -9.97
N LYS A 99 6.75 2.97 -11.06
CA LYS A 99 7.93 2.54 -11.83
C LYS A 99 8.61 3.71 -12.56
N ASP A 100 7.81 4.59 -13.14
CA ASP A 100 8.28 5.72 -13.96
C ASP A 100 8.21 7.05 -13.19
N ASN A 101 7.97 7.01 -11.86
CA ASN A 101 7.74 8.17 -10.98
C ASN A 101 6.55 9.05 -11.39
N ASP A 102 5.60 8.49 -12.15
CA ASP A 102 4.35 9.15 -12.53
C ASP A 102 3.21 8.68 -11.64
N TRP A 103 3.23 9.14 -10.39
CA TRP A 103 2.33 8.67 -9.33
C TRP A 103 0.86 8.95 -9.57
N PHE A 104 0.53 9.85 -10.51
CA PHE A 104 -0.84 10.29 -10.78
C PHE A 104 -1.41 9.74 -12.09
N ALA A 105 -0.61 8.98 -12.85
CA ALA A 105 -1.05 8.29 -14.04
C ALA A 105 -1.04 6.76 -13.84
N PRO A 106 -1.94 6.03 -14.52
CA PRO A 106 -1.87 4.58 -14.57
C PRO A 106 -0.68 4.14 -15.44
N PRO A 107 -0.06 2.98 -15.15
CA PRO A 107 0.88 2.34 -16.08
C PRO A 107 0.21 1.99 -17.41
N ALA A 108 1.00 1.92 -18.49
CA ALA A 108 0.49 1.59 -19.83
C ALA A 108 -0.23 0.23 -19.91
N ILE A 109 0.13 -0.73 -19.05
CA ILE A 109 -0.50 -2.04 -18.98
C ILE A 109 -0.89 -2.31 -17.52
N THR A 110 -2.18 -2.46 -17.26
CA THR A 110 -2.72 -2.72 -15.90
C THR A 110 -3.28 -4.12 -15.72
N LYS A 111 -3.42 -4.92 -16.79
CA LYS A 111 -4.12 -6.21 -16.78
C LYS A 111 -3.49 -7.31 -15.90
N TYR A 112 -2.23 -7.16 -15.52
CA TYR A 112 -1.50 -8.12 -14.69
C TYR A 112 -1.15 -7.56 -13.30
N LEU A 113 -1.57 -6.32 -13.03
CA LEU A 113 -1.33 -5.60 -11.79
C LEU A 113 -2.36 -5.99 -10.74
#